data_AF-A0A0Q6SD35-F1
#
_entry.id   AF-A0A0Q6SD35-F1
#
_cell.length_a   1.000
_cell.length_b   1.000
_cell.length_c   1.000
_cell.angle_alpha   90.00
_cell.angle_beta   90.00
_cell.angle_gamma   90.00
#
_symmetry.space_group_name_H-M   'P 1'
#
loop_
_entity.id
_entity.type
_entity.pdbx_description
1 polymer ?
#
loop_
_entity_poly.entity_id
_entity_poly.type
_entity_poly.pdbx_seq_one_letter_code
_entity_poly.pdbx_strand_id
1 'polypeptide(L)' 'MHPFRFRLSVFQNGALARDPELMSRAELQDALLRASIFDEARVNFIVSTVDEQGACEMVNGDDHPKYLIERVMD' A
#
# COMPACT_ATOMS: atom_id res chain seq x y z
N MET A 1 -2.65 12.17 -17.53
CA MET A 1 -2.88 10.91 -16.80
C MET A 1 -1.58 10.58 -16.07
N HIS A 2 -1.56 10.72 -14.75
CA HIS A 2 -0.40 10.33 -13.97
C HIS A 2 -0.16 8.81 -14.09
N PRO A 3 1.07 8.35 -14.37
CA PRO A 3 1.39 6.92 -14.47
C PRO A 3 1.31 6.22 -13.09
N PHE A 4 1.44 7.00 -12.02
CA PHE A 4 1.39 6.55 -10.63
C PHE A 4 0.01 6.82 -10.06
N ARG A 5 -0.67 5.76 -9.60
CA ARG A 5 -2.03 5.82 -9.04
C ARG A 5 -2.05 5.55 -7.54
N PHE A 6 -0.93 5.11 -6.99
CA PHE A 6 -0.84 4.69 -5.60
C PHE A 6 0.29 5.40 -4.90
N ARG A 7 0.07 5.74 -3.63
CA ARG A 7 1.07 6.21 -2.69
C ARG A 7 1.25 5.18 -1.59
N LEU A 8 2.46 4.68 -1.41
CA LEU A 8 2.82 3.78 -0.33
C LEU A 8 3.60 4.54 0.74
N SER A 9 3.00 4.66 1.92
CA SER A 9 3.63 5.22 3.12
C SER A 9 4.02 4.09 4.06
N VAL A 10 5.26 4.12 4.55
CA VAL A 10 5.78 3.13 5.50
C VAL A 10 5.97 3.81 6.85
N PHE A 11 5.49 3.18 7.91
CA PHE A 11 5.59 3.71 9.26
C PHE A 11 6.43 2.79 10.15
N GLN A 12 7.22 3.40 11.03
CA GLN A 12 7.98 2.74 12.07
C GLN A 12 7.77 3.51 13.37
N ASN A 13 7.32 2.82 14.43
CA ASN A 13 6.99 3.42 15.72
C ASN A 13 6.02 4.62 15.61
N GLY A 14 5.00 4.50 14.73
CA GLY A 14 3.97 5.53 14.54
C GLY A 14 4.40 6.75 13.72
N ALA A 15 5.66 6.83 13.27
CA ALA A 15 6.16 7.89 12.40
C ALA A 15 6.45 7.38 11.00
N LEU A 16 6.38 8.26 9.99
CA LEU A 16 6.82 7.94 8.63
C LEU A 16 8.31 7.57 8.68
N ALA A 17 8.62 6.35 8.24
CA ALA A 17 9.98 5.83 8.23
C ALA A 17 10.81 6.39 7.07
N ARG A 18 10.14 6.81 5.98
CA ARG A 18 10.72 7.34 4.75
C ARG A 18 9.67 8.13 3.96
N ASP A 19 10.14 8.87 2.96
CA ASP A 19 9.24 9.56 2.03
C ASP A 19 8.29 8.57 1.34
N PRO A 20 7.00 8.91 1.18
CA PRO A 20 6.06 8.05 0.48
C PRO A 20 6.48 7.79 -0.96
N GLU A 21 6.38 6.53 -1.38
CA GLU A 21 6.70 6.12 -2.75
C GLU A 21 5.45 6.19 -3.62
N LEU A 22 5.56 6.84 -4.79
CA LEU A 22 4.53 6.82 -5.82
C LEU A 22 4.73 5.60 -6.71
N MET A 23 3.69 4.81 -6.89
CA MET A 23 3.75 3.53 -7.60
C MET A 23 2.62 3.39 -8.61
N SER A 24 2.93 2.74 -9.73
CA SER A 24 1.93 2.19 -10.64
C SER A 24 1.26 0.97 -10.00
N ARG A 25 0.16 0.51 -10.60
CA ARG A 25 -0.53 -0.69 -10.12
C ARG A 25 0.39 -1.92 -10.11
N ALA A 26 1.17 -2.09 -11.18
CA ALA A 26 2.05 -3.24 -11.34
C ALA A 26 3.18 -3.24 -10.29
N GLU A 27 3.80 -2.08 -10.05
CA GLU A 27 4.84 -1.92 -9.02
C GLU A 27 4.29 -2.19 -7.62
N LEU A 28 3.07 -1.69 -7.32
CA LEU A 28 2.41 -1.96 -6.04
C LEU A 28 2.11 -3.46 -5.86
N GLN A 29 1.55 -4.13 -6.87
CA GLN A 29 1.26 -5.56 -6.81
C GLN A 29 2.52 -6.39 -6.58
N ASP A 30 3.59 -6.09 -7.32
CA ASP A 30 4.87 -6.79 -7.22
C ASP A 30 5.54 -6.55 -5.84
N ALA A 31 5.47 -5.34 -5.31
CA ALA A 31 5.95 -5.01 -3.96
C ALA A 31 5.15 -5.77 -2.87
N LEU A 32 3.82 -5.76 -2.96
CA LEU A 32 2.95 -6.45 -2.02
C LEU A 32 3.14 -7.96 -2.06
N LEU A 33 3.30 -8.54 -3.26
CA LEU A 33 3.48 -9.98 -3.43
C LEU A 33 4.78 -10.46 -2.78
N ARG A 34 5.87 -9.69 -2.91
CA ARG A 34 7.11 -9.97 -2.17
C ARG A 34 6.94 -9.86 -0.66
N ALA A 35 6.19 -8.87 -0.19
CA ALA A 35 5.94 -8.65 1.24
C ALA A 35 5.00 -9.70 1.86
N SER A 36 4.07 -10.26 1.07
CA SER A 36 3.05 -11.21 1.53
C SER A 36 3.46 -12.68 1.42
N ILE A 37 4.74 -12.98 1.12
CA ILE A 37 5.22 -14.34 0.83
C ILE A 37 4.43 -14.97 -0.34
N PHE A 38 4.20 -14.17 -1.38
CA PHE A 38 3.51 -14.57 -2.60
C PHE A 38 2.03 -14.97 -2.43
N ASP A 39 1.34 -14.43 -1.42
CA ASP A 39 -0.12 -14.56 -1.28
C ASP A 39 -0.85 -13.62 -2.23
N GLU A 40 -1.17 -14.10 -3.44
CA GLU A 40 -1.88 -13.34 -4.47
C GLU A 40 -3.30 -12.93 -4.05
N ALA A 41 -4.00 -13.76 -3.26
CA ALA A 41 -5.37 -13.46 -2.83
C ALA A 41 -5.39 -12.24 -1.92
N ARG A 42 -4.43 -12.16 -1.00
CA ARG A 42 -4.24 -10.99 -0.14
C ARG A 42 -3.84 -9.75 -0.92
N VAL A 43 -2.94 -9.86 -1.89
CA VAL A 43 -2.54 -8.74 -2.76
C VAL A 43 -3.75 -8.18 -3.52
N ASN A 44 -4.55 -9.06 -4.12
CA ASN A 44 -5.74 -8.66 -4.86
C ASN A 44 -6.77 -7.98 -3.94
N PHE A 45 -6.98 -8.50 -2.72
CA PHE A 45 -7.85 -7.88 -1.74
C PHE A 45 -7.39 -6.45 -1.37
N ILE A 46 -6.10 -6.26 -1.10
CA ILE A 46 -5.54 -4.94 -0.77
C ILE A 46 -5.74 -3.97 -1.92
N VAL A 47 -5.37 -4.35 -3.16
CA VAL A 47 -5.47 -3.48 -4.32
C VAL A 47 -6.94 -3.10 -4.61
N SER A 48 -7.87 -4.07 -4.57
CA SER A 48 -9.29 -3.79 -4.72
C SER A 48 -9.83 -2.86 -3.64
N THR A 49 -9.39 -3.04 -2.38
CA THR A 49 -9.76 -2.17 -1.27
C THR A 49 -9.32 -0.73 -1.51
N VAL A 50 -8.08 -0.51 -1.96
CA VAL A 50 -7.59 0.84 -2.28
C VAL A 50 -8.32 1.44 -3.47
N ASP A 51 -8.62 0.64 -4.51
CA ASP A 51 -9.38 1.09 -5.67
C ASP A 51 -10.81 1.54 -5.30
N GLU A 52 -11.48 0.80 -4.41
CA GLU A 52 -12.85 1.06 -3.99
C GLU A 52 -12.97 2.15 -2.91
N GLN A 53 -12.12 2.08 -1.88
CA GLN A 53 -12.22 2.92 -0.68
C GLN A 53 -11.26 4.11 -0.70
N GLY A 54 -10.32 4.13 -1.64
CA GLY A 54 -9.31 5.18 -1.76
C GLY A 54 -8.09 5.00 -0.86
N ALA A 55 -8.14 4.12 0.14
CA ALA A 55 -7.00 3.79 0.99
C ALA A 55 -7.12 2.39 1.61
N CYS A 56 -5.99 1.82 2.02
CA CYS A 56 -5.90 0.59 2.79
C CYS A 56 -4.76 0.68 3.80
N GLU A 57 -5.08 0.43 5.07
CA GLU A 57 -4.12 0.38 6.17
C GLU A 57 -3.75 -1.07 6.48
N MET A 58 -2.46 -1.34 6.61
CA MET A 58 -1.96 -2.64 7.06
C MET A 58 -1.29 -2.47 8.42
N VAL A 59 -1.95 -3.01 9.44
CA VAL A 59 -1.49 -3.05 10.82
C VAL A 59 -0.81 -4.40 11.13
N ASN A 60 0.24 -4.38 11.94
CA ASN A 60 0.80 -5.58 12.54
C ASN A 60 0.75 -5.42 14.07
N GLY A 61 -0.22 -6.06 14.72
CA GLY A 61 -0.23 -6.39 16.16
C GLY A 61 -0.19 -5.26 17.21
N ASP A 62 0.47 -4.14 16.90
CA ASP A 62 0.90 -3.11 17.84
C ASP A 62 0.10 -1.79 17.66
N ASP A 63 -1.16 -1.89 17.20
CA ASP A 63 -2.12 -0.79 16.96
C ASP A 63 -1.66 0.37 16.04
N HIS A 64 -0.43 0.33 15.54
CA HIS A 64 0.09 1.29 14.58
C HIS A 64 0.11 0.69 13.16
N PRO A 65 -0.33 1.44 12.13
CA PRO A 65 -0.18 1.00 10.75
C PRO A 65 1.31 0.85 10.47
N LYS A 66 1.71 -0.24 9.82
CA LYS A 66 3.06 -0.39 9.25
C LYS A 66 3.11 0.15 7.83
N TYR A 67 1.99 0.05 7.12
CA TYR A 67 1.85 0.54 5.76
C TYR A 67 0.50 1.21 5.58
N LEU A 68 0.49 2.32 4.87
CA LEU A 68 -0.72 2.95 4.33
C LEU A 68 -0.56 3.03 2.82
N ILE A 69 -1.55 2.50 2.11
CA ILE A 69 -1.61 2.57 0.64
C ILE A 69 -2.80 3.44 0.29
N GLU A 70 -2.58 4.50 -0.47
CA GLU A 70 -3.63 5.43 -0.87
C GLU A 70 -3.71 5.51 -2.38
N ARG A 71 -4.92 5.71 -2.89
CA ARG A 71 -5.15 6.10 -4.26
C ARG A 71 -4.86 7.59 -4.41
N VAL A 72 -3.94 7.91 -5.31
CA VAL A 72 -3.68 9.29 -5.71
C VAL A 72 -4.69 9.66 -6.79
N MET A 73 -5.57 10.62 -6.48
CA MET A 73 -6.49 11.20 -7.46
C MET A 73 -5.85 12.45 -8.07
N ASP A 74 -5.99 12.60 -9.39
CA ASP A 74 -5.75 13.86 -10.11
C ASP A 74 -6.74 14.94 -9.64
#